data_AF-A0A952WXP8-F1
#
_entry.id   AF-A0A952WXP8-F1
#
_cell.length_a   1.000
_cell.length_b   1.000
_cell.length_c   1.000
_cell.angle_alpha   90.00
_cell.angle_beta   90.00
_cell.angle_gamma   90.00
#
_symmetry.space_group_name_H-M   'P 1'
#
loop_
_entity.id
_entity.type
_entity.pdbx_description
1 polymer ?
#
loop_
_entity_poly.entity_id
_entity_poly.type
_entity_poly.pdbx_seq_one_letter_code
_entity_poly.pdbx_strand_id
1 'polypeptide(L)'
;MTIKTIEIEGHENTIRIDRCYANGEYGARVTILTDEVCRLAASENRESRWAKACTVAALVYGRDKKGRPAATNSMIHEVWTELDRVAGC
;
A
#
# COMPACT_ATOMS: atom_id res chain seq x y z
N MET A 1 9.50 -10.13 12.27
CA MET A 1 8.44 -10.18 11.24
C MET A 1 8.99 -10.82 9.97
N THR A 2 8.31 -11.83 9.43
CA THR A 2 8.81 -12.76 8.39
C THR A 2 8.24 -12.53 6.99
N ILE A 3 7.12 -11.81 6.86
CA ILE A 3 6.47 -11.59 5.57
C ILE A 3 7.30 -10.62 4.74
N LYS A 4 7.60 -11.02 3.51
CA LYS A 4 8.44 -10.26 2.58
C LYS A 4 7.67 -9.71 1.40
N THR A 5 6.55 -10.31 1.04
CA THR A 5 5.77 -9.92 -0.12
C THR A 5 4.31 -10.24 0.14
N ILE A 6 3.42 -9.36 -0.31
CA ILE A 6 1.98 -9.58 -0.41
C ILE A 6 1.53 -9.13 -1.80
N GLU A 7 0.61 -9.87 -2.41
CA GLU A 7 -0.11 -9.45 -3.62
C GLU A 7 -1.59 -9.29 -3.28
N ILE A 8 -2.18 -8.20 -3.75
CA ILE A 8 -3.61 -7.91 -3.61
C ILE A 8 -4.18 -7.83 -5.02
N GLU A 9 -4.97 -8.84 -5.38
CA GLU A 9 -5.71 -8.90 -6.64
C GLU A 9 -6.96 -8.02 -6.51
N GLY A 10 -6.87 -6.81 -7.05
CA GLY A 10 -7.97 -5.84 -7.07
C GLY A 10 -8.90 -6.02 -8.27
N HIS A 11 -10.00 -5.27 -8.23
CA HIS A 11 -10.93 -5.16 -9.35
C HIS A 11 -10.29 -4.46 -10.56
N GLU A 12 -9.50 -3.41 -10.32
CA GLU A 12 -8.85 -2.64 -11.39
C GLU A 12 -7.43 -3.12 -11.67
N ASN A 13 -6.64 -3.33 -10.63
CA ASN A 13 -5.24 -3.73 -10.76
C ASN A 13 -4.85 -4.74 -9.69
N THR A 14 -3.91 -5.61 -10.03
CA THR A 14 -3.14 -6.36 -9.03
C THR A 14 -1.98 -5.50 -8.57
N ILE A 15 -1.89 -5.29 -7.26
CA ILE A 15 -0.76 -4.61 -6.64
C ILE A 15 0.13 -5.62 -5.93
N ARG A 16 1.43 -5.36 -5.96
CA ARG A 16 2.43 -6.13 -5.24
C ARG A 16 3.13 -5.23 -4.23
N ILE A 17 3.15 -5.67 -2.99
CA ILE A 17 3.77 -5.01 -1.84
C ILE A 17 4.98 -5.85 -1.45
N ASP A 18 6.18 -5.39 -1.76
CA ASP A 18 7.43 -6.05 -1.41
C ASP A 18 8.12 -5.33 -0.27
N ARG A 19 8.71 -6.09 0.66
CA ARG A 19 9.59 -5.53 1.67
C ARG A 19 10.85 -5.02 1.00
N CYS A 20 11.24 -3.81 1.36
CA CYS A 20 12.46 -3.21 0.85
C CYS A 20 13.31 -2.64 1.99
N TYR A 21 14.61 -2.47 1.71
CA TYR A 21 15.53 -1.72 2.55
C TYR A 21 16.06 -0.55 1.72
N ALA A 22 15.84 0.66 2.20
CA ALA A 22 16.25 1.89 1.52
C ALA A 22 16.58 2.96 2.57
N ASN A 23 17.54 3.84 2.27
CA ASN A 23 17.91 4.96 3.15
C ASN A 23 18.26 4.55 4.60
N GLY A 24 18.78 3.34 4.80
CA GLY A 24 19.17 2.85 6.13
C GLY A 24 18.03 2.21 6.94
N GLU A 25 16.81 2.11 6.40
CA GLU A 25 15.66 1.53 7.10
C GLU A 25 14.87 0.52 6.25
N TYR A 26 14.14 -0.36 6.93
CA TYR A 26 13.17 -1.24 6.27
C TYR A 26 11.86 -0.52 5.99
N GLY A 27 11.15 -1.00 4.99
CA GLY A 27 9.87 -0.48 4.58
C GLY A 27 9.16 -1.39 3.59
N ALA A 28 8.14 -0.86 2.93
CA ALA A 28 7.40 -1.55 1.87
C ALA A 28 7.48 -0.75 0.56
N ARG A 29 7.65 -1.44 -0.55
CA ARG A 29 7.58 -0.91 -1.92
C ARG A 29 6.33 -1.46 -2.56
N VAL A 30 5.49 -0.59 -3.10
CA VAL A 30 4.25 -0.96 -3.80
C VAL A 30 4.45 -0.77 -5.28
N THR A 31 4.12 -1.81 -6.05
CA THR A 31 4.24 -1.83 -7.51
C THR A 31 2.94 -2.29 -8.16
N ILE A 32 2.66 -1.77 -9.35
CA ILE A 32 1.67 -2.32 -10.29
C ILE A 32 2.45 -2.80 -11.49
N LEU A 33 2.34 -4.09 -11.79
CA LEU A 33 3.18 -4.74 -12.79
C LEU A 33 4.68 -4.48 -12.49
N THR A 34 5.30 -3.55 -13.22
CA THR A 34 6.72 -3.16 -13.06
C THR A 34 6.91 -1.75 -12.49
N ASP A 35 5.85 -0.95 -12.40
CA ASP A 35 5.94 0.46 -12.03
C ASP A 35 5.81 0.65 -10.52
N GLU A 36 6.77 1.35 -9.92
CA GLU A 36 6.70 1.73 -8.51
C GLU A 36 5.67 2.84 -8.30
N VAL A 37 4.63 2.53 -7.53
CA VAL A 37 3.57 3.47 -7.19
C VAL A 37 3.99 4.33 -6.00
N CYS A 38 4.48 3.67 -4.95
CA CYS A 38 4.94 4.35 -3.75
C CYS A 38 5.85 3.45 -2.92
N ARG A 39 6.54 4.08 -1.97
CA ARG A 39 7.34 3.42 -0.95
C ARG A 39 6.93 3.91 0.42
N LEU A 40 6.81 3.02 1.39
CA LEU A 40 6.50 3.27 2.78
C LEU A 40 7.75 3.03 3.63
N ALA A 41 8.15 4.00 4.44
CA ALA A 41 9.18 3.78 5.45
C ALA A 41 8.56 3.25 6.75
N ALA A 42 9.26 2.37 7.48
CA ALA A 42 8.75 1.87 8.77
C ALA A 42 8.60 3.00 9.81
N SER A 43 9.43 4.03 9.73
CA SER A 43 9.38 5.21 10.60
C SER A 43 8.32 6.25 10.20
N GLU A 44 7.60 6.02 9.10
CA GLU A 44 6.69 7.00 8.52
C GLU A 44 5.48 7.28 9.43
N ASN A 45 5.10 8.56 9.52
CA ASN A 45 4.00 8.98 10.38
C ASN A 45 2.64 8.42 9.89
N ARG A 46 1.68 8.35 10.81
CA ARG A 46 0.36 7.74 10.56
C ARG A 46 -0.40 8.38 9.39
N GLU A 47 -0.37 9.71 9.25
CA GLU A 47 -1.12 10.42 8.22
C GLU A 47 -0.56 10.14 6.82
N SER A 48 0.77 10.15 6.68
CA SER A 48 1.45 9.83 5.43
C SER A 48 1.24 8.36 5.04
N ARG A 49 1.26 7.44 6.01
CA ARG A 49 0.89 6.03 5.77
C ARG A 49 -0.54 5.89 5.29
N TRP A 50 -1.48 6.56 5.93
CA TRP A 50 -2.89 6.54 5.54
C TRP A 50 -3.12 7.12 4.13
N ALA A 51 -2.44 8.22 3.78
CA ALA A 51 -2.53 8.80 2.44
C ALA A 51 -2.02 7.83 1.36
N LYS A 52 -0.94 7.10 1.63
CA LYS A 52 -0.42 6.04 0.75
C LYS A 52 -1.40 4.87 0.66
N ALA A 53 -1.98 4.42 1.78
CA ALA A 53 -3.00 3.39 1.80
C ALA A 53 -4.23 3.78 0.96
N CYS A 54 -4.70 5.04 1.06
CA CYS A 54 -5.76 5.56 0.20
C CYS A 54 -5.36 5.49 -1.28
N THR A 55 -4.14 5.91 -1.63
CA THR A 55 -3.65 5.87 -3.02
C THR A 55 -3.62 4.44 -3.56
N VAL A 56 -3.11 3.50 -2.77
CA VAL A 56 -3.04 2.08 -3.12
C VAL A 56 -4.44 1.49 -3.25
N ALA A 57 -5.35 1.78 -2.32
CA ALA A 57 -6.75 1.33 -2.39
C ALA A 57 -7.48 1.86 -3.63
N ALA A 58 -7.22 3.11 -4.05
CA ALA A 58 -7.77 3.64 -5.29
C ALA A 58 -7.28 2.90 -6.55
N LEU A 59 -6.11 2.27 -6.48
CA LEU A 59 -5.57 1.48 -7.60
C LEU A 59 -6.09 0.04 -7.59
N VAL A 60 -6.38 -0.51 -6.41
CA VAL A 60 -6.99 -1.85 -6.24
C VAL A 60 -8.47 -1.82 -6.63
N TYR A 61 -9.21 -0.89 -6.05
CA TYR A 61 -10.68 -0.84 -6.13
C TYR A 61 -11.20 0.15 -7.16
N GLY A 62 -10.31 0.94 -7.76
CA GLY A 62 -10.69 2.05 -8.64
C GLY A 62 -11.05 3.32 -7.90
N ARG A 63 -11.50 4.31 -8.67
CA ARG A 63 -11.83 5.65 -8.16
C ARG A 63 -13.31 5.96 -8.34
N ASP A 64 -13.89 6.66 -7.37
CA ASP A 64 -15.23 7.21 -7.46
C ASP A 64 -15.26 8.46 -8.37
N LYS A 65 -16.46 9.00 -8.60
CA LYS A 65 -16.66 10.21 -9.43
C LYS A 65 -15.97 11.46 -8.87
N LYS A 66 -15.52 11.45 -7.61
CA LYS A 66 -14.79 12.54 -6.95
C LYS A 66 -13.28 12.27 -6.89
N GLY A 67 -12.80 11.20 -7.55
CA GLY A 67 -11.39 10.80 -7.58
C GLY A 67 -10.89 10.11 -6.32
N ARG A 68 -11.77 9.77 -5.37
CA ARG A 68 -11.43 9.06 -4.12
C ARG A 68 -11.41 7.56 -4.37
N PRO A 69 -10.79 6.75 -3.50
CA PRO A 69 -10.90 5.30 -3.61
C PRO A 69 -12.38 4.88 -3.63
N ALA A 70 -12.76 4.03 -4.58
CA ALA A 70 -14.10 3.42 -4.63
C ALA A 70 -14.21 2.28 -3.60
N ALA A 71 -13.83 2.56 -2.35
CA ALA A 71 -13.69 1.61 -1.28
C ALA A 71 -14.25 2.18 0.03
N THR A 72 -14.72 1.31 0.92
CA THR A 72 -15.12 1.71 2.27
C THR A 72 -13.89 1.97 3.15
N ASN A 73 -14.06 2.69 4.26
CA ASN A 73 -12.96 2.89 5.22
C ASN A 73 -12.35 1.57 5.70
N SER A 74 -13.18 0.54 5.94
CA SER A 74 -12.69 -0.78 6.36
C SER A 74 -11.81 -1.43 5.30
N MET A 75 -12.17 -1.33 4.02
CA MET A 75 -11.36 -1.87 2.91
C MET A 75 -10.04 -1.11 2.75
N ILE A 76 -10.02 0.21 2.97
CA ILE A 76 -8.77 0.98 2.98
C ILE A 76 -7.89 0.57 4.17
N HIS A 77 -8.51 0.28 5.32
CA HIS A 77 -7.81 -0.24 6.50
C HIS A 77 -7.20 -1.63 6.26
N GLU A 78 -7.82 -2.50 5.48
CA GLU A 78 -7.22 -3.79 5.08
C GLU A 78 -5.93 -3.57 4.29
N VAL A 79 -5.97 -2.71 3.27
CA VAL A 79 -4.78 -2.34 2.48
C VAL A 79 -3.70 -1.74 3.38
N TRP A 80 -4.07 -0.82 4.27
CA TRP A 80 -3.13 -0.23 5.21
C TRP A 80 -2.48 -1.29 6.11
N THR A 81 -3.28 -2.20 6.64
CA THR A 81 -2.78 -3.27 7.52
C THR A 81 -1.73 -4.12 6.80
N GLU A 82 -1.95 -4.48 5.54
CA GLU A 82 -0.97 -5.27 4.79
C GLU A 82 0.28 -4.46 4.43
N LEU A 83 0.15 -3.16 4.17
CA LEU A 83 1.30 -2.27 4.00
C LEU A 83 2.18 -2.21 5.26
N ASP A 84 1.56 -1.96 6.42
CA ASP A 84 2.25 -1.90 7.71
C ASP A 84 2.86 -3.26 8.07
N ARG A 85 2.16 -4.35 7.74
CA ARG A 85 2.64 -5.72 7.93
C ARG A 85 3.86 -6.07 7.08
N VAL A 86 4.00 -5.51 5.88
CA VAL A 86 5.20 -5.73 5.05
C VAL A 86 6.33 -4.78 5.48
N ALA A 87 6.01 -3.54 5.82
CA ALA A 87 6.98 -2.54 6.26
C ALA A 87 7.58 -2.85 7.64
N GLY A 88 6.78 -3.43 8.54
CA GLY A 88 7.16 -3.77 9.91
C GLY A 88 6.91 -2.67 10.94
N CYS A 89 5.77 -1.98 10.83
CA CYS A 89 5.38 -0.85 11.67
C CYS A 89 3.94 -0.93 12.21
#